data_AF-A0A1Y3ECS4-F1
#
_entry.id   AF-A0A1Y3ECS4-F1
#
_cell.length_a   1.000
_cell.length_b   1.000
_cell.length_c   1.000
_cell.angle_alpha   90.00
_cell.angle_beta   90.00
_cell.angle_gamma   90.00
#
_symmetry.space_group_name_H-M   'P 1'
#
loop_
_entity.id
_entity.type
_entity.pdbx_description
1 polymer ?
#
loop_
_entity_poly.entity_id
_entity_poly.type
_entity_poly.pdbx_seq_one_letter_code
_entity_poly.pdbx_strand_id
1 'polypeptide(L)'
;MSWADYIRSQEENDGVRFTWNVWPTSRIEAQRMVVPVACHYTPFKERSNETLRPPPLNYDPVLCTRPSCKAILNPYVQVDFRAKAWICPFCFQRNPFPPHYARIAEDNVPPELIPHFTTVEYTLTRAPCLPPIFLFLLDTCVNADELKALKASIMTALSLLPPEAIVGLVTFDRMVQVHELNAQGMSRAYVFKGDKVVSQKQLQDVLVANIGRQPLMAVGQLPKQPQSVGGKAQAVPTNKFLQPIHQCHMAITELLEEIEQNPWNVVPTHRPLRCTGAALSVAVTLLEVCLHIKILTFIGGACTYGPGIIVGDELRVPIRSWHDIKEDAVKYMKKATKYYEELASRAVTNGHAIDIYSCALDQTGLHEMKSLTNLTG
;
A
#
# COMPACT_ATOMS: atom_id res chain seq x y z
N MET A 1 -11.40 13.64 -38.20
CA MET A 1 -11.29 13.60 -36.74
C MET A 1 -10.54 14.84 -36.31
N SER A 2 -11.11 15.67 -35.42
CA SER A 2 -10.38 16.85 -34.93
C SER A 2 -9.26 16.43 -33.98
N TRP A 3 -8.27 17.29 -33.75
CA TRP A 3 -7.24 17.03 -32.73
C TRP A 3 -7.83 16.84 -31.32
N ALA A 4 -8.93 17.54 -31.02
CA ALA A 4 -9.64 17.36 -29.76
C ALA A 4 -10.28 15.98 -29.64
N ASP A 5 -10.83 15.44 -30.74
CA ASP A 5 -11.37 14.07 -30.76
C ASP A 5 -10.24 13.04 -30.60
N TYR A 6 -9.10 13.27 -31.26
CA TYR A 6 -7.93 12.39 -31.15
C TYR A 6 -7.43 12.30 -29.71
N ILE A 7 -7.21 13.45 -29.06
CA ILE A 7 -6.72 13.49 -27.68
C ILE A 7 -7.70 12.79 -26.74
N ARG A 8 -9.01 13.05 -26.88
CA ARG A 8 -10.04 12.38 -26.07
C ARG A 8 -10.05 10.87 -26.27
N SER A 9 -9.94 10.41 -27.51
CA SER A 9 -9.90 8.99 -27.84
C SER A 9 -8.68 8.29 -27.23
N GLN A 10 -7.50 8.93 -27.23
CA GLN A 10 -6.30 8.38 -26.59
C GLN A 10 -6.44 8.30 -25.06
N GLU A 11 -6.99 9.33 -24.43
CA GLU A 11 -7.22 9.35 -22.99
C GLU A 11 -8.26 8.31 -22.56
N GLU A 12 -9.28 8.06 -23.39
CA GLU A 12 -10.31 7.05 -23.11
C GLU A 12 -9.80 5.62 -23.34
N ASN A 13 -9.06 5.37 -24.42
CA ASN A 13 -8.59 4.03 -24.77
C ASN A 13 -7.37 3.61 -23.93
N ASP A 14 -6.36 4.48 -23.84
CA ASP A 14 -5.05 4.16 -23.28
C ASP A 14 -4.81 4.81 -21.92
N GLY A 15 -5.68 5.71 -21.47
CA GLY A 15 -5.47 6.43 -20.21
C GLY A 15 -4.27 7.38 -20.27
N VAL A 16 -3.88 7.82 -21.47
CA VAL A 16 -2.69 8.66 -21.68
C VAL A 16 -3.07 10.02 -22.26
N ARG A 17 -2.47 11.07 -21.71
CA ARG A 17 -2.53 12.43 -22.27
C ARG A 17 -1.15 13.04 -22.35
N PHE A 18 -0.67 13.27 -23.57
CA PHE A 18 0.61 13.94 -23.80
C PHE A 18 0.48 15.46 -23.83
N THR A 19 1.54 16.12 -23.38
CA THR A 19 1.82 17.54 -23.65
C THR A 19 1.98 17.81 -25.15
N TRP A 20 2.63 16.88 -25.86
CA TRP A 20 2.89 16.94 -27.30
C TRP A 20 2.61 15.58 -27.94
N ASN A 21 1.64 15.52 -28.86
CA ASN A 21 1.31 14.31 -29.62
C ASN A 21 2.17 14.15 -30.89
N VAL A 22 2.95 15.17 -31.24
CA VAL A 22 3.96 15.13 -32.30
C VAL A 22 5.28 15.55 -31.69
N TRP A 23 6.28 14.69 -31.81
CA TRP A 23 7.57 14.88 -31.15
C TRP A 23 8.58 15.58 -32.06
N PRO A 24 9.52 16.35 -31.48
CA PRO A 24 10.62 16.93 -32.23
C PRO A 24 11.48 15.83 -32.85
N THR A 25 11.93 16.04 -34.08
CA THR A 25 12.74 15.04 -34.80
C THR A 25 14.23 15.23 -34.58
N SER A 26 14.64 16.41 -34.10
CA SER A 26 16.02 16.76 -33.80
C SER A 26 16.22 17.14 -32.33
N ARG A 27 17.43 16.92 -31.82
CA ARG A 27 17.82 17.31 -30.46
C ARG A 27 17.74 18.83 -30.25
N ILE A 28 18.02 19.61 -31.30
CA ILE A 28 17.98 21.09 -31.24
C ILE A 28 16.54 21.57 -31.05
N GLU A 29 15.58 21.00 -31.80
CA GLU A 29 14.16 21.29 -31.61
C GLU A 29 13.69 20.88 -30.22
N ALA A 30 14.07 19.68 -29.75
CA ALA A 30 13.73 19.22 -28.41
C ALA A 30 14.24 20.16 -27.31
N GLN A 31 15.45 20.72 -27.45
CA GLN A 31 16.01 21.69 -26.50
C GLN A 31 15.32 23.05 -26.53
N ARG A 32 14.68 23.41 -27.65
CA ARG A 32 13.91 24.66 -27.79
C ARG A 32 12.49 24.56 -27.24
N MET A 33 12.01 23.37 -26.92
CA MET A 33 10.67 23.19 -26.36
C MET A 33 10.60 23.74 -24.95
N VAL A 34 9.68 24.69 -24.73
CA VAL A 34 9.45 25.29 -23.42
C VAL A 34 8.77 24.30 -22.46
N VAL A 35 7.83 23.51 -22.99
CA VAL A 35 7.14 22.45 -22.25
C VAL A 35 7.77 21.12 -22.65
N PRO A 36 8.25 20.30 -21.69
CA PRO A 36 8.87 19.02 -22.00
C PRO A 36 7.86 18.05 -22.61
N VAL A 37 8.36 17.06 -23.36
CA VAL A 37 7.56 15.90 -23.77
C VAL A 37 7.31 15.03 -22.53
N ALA A 38 6.11 15.18 -21.97
CA ALA A 38 5.61 14.44 -20.83
C ALA A 38 4.19 13.92 -21.09
N CYS A 39 3.78 12.89 -20.37
CA CYS A 39 2.40 12.41 -20.35
C CYS A 39 1.84 12.27 -18.93
N HIS A 40 0.54 12.48 -18.81
CA HIS A 40 -0.24 11.92 -17.70
C HIS A 40 -0.70 10.54 -18.11
N TYR A 41 -0.43 9.56 -17.25
CA TYR A 41 -0.79 8.16 -17.48
C TYR A 41 -1.60 7.64 -16.30
N THR A 42 -2.76 7.07 -16.60
CA THR A 42 -3.65 6.44 -15.63
C THR A 42 -3.63 4.93 -15.89
N PRO A 43 -2.76 4.16 -15.21
CA PRO A 43 -2.57 2.74 -15.51
C PRO A 43 -3.84 1.90 -15.33
N PHE A 44 -4.63 2.19 -14.29
CA PHE A 44 -5.90 1.52 -14.00
C PHE A 44 -7.09 2.38 -14.44
N LYS A 45 -7.04 2.91 -15.67
CA LYS A 45 -8.14 3.71 -16.21
C LYS A 45 -9.40 2.85 -16.37
N GLU A 46 -10.45 3.22 -15.63
CA GLU A 46 -11.77 2.65 -15.87
C GLU A 46 -12.27 3.06 -17.26
N ARG A 47 -12.59 2.07 -18.08
CA ARG A 47 -13.16 2.26 -19.40
C ARG A 47 -14.68 2.27 -19.33
N SER A 48 -15.32 3.00 -20.25
CA SER A 48 -16.78 2.98 -20.41
C SER A 48 -17.24 1.63 -20.99
N ASN A 49 -18.49 1.22 -20.76
CA ASN A 49 -19.04 -0.01 -21.37
C ASN A 49 -19.20 0.10 -22.89
N GLU A 50 -19.14 1.31 -23.43
CA GLU A 50 -19.29 1.62 -24.85
C GLU A 50 -17.97 1.45 -25.63
N THR A 51 -16.83 1.53 -24.93
CA THR A 51 -15.51 1.28 -25.55
C THR A 51 -15.29 -0.21 -25.76
N LEU A 52 -14.79 -0.57 -26.96
CA LEU A 52 -14.42 -1.93 -27.28
C LEU A 52 -13.25 -2.36 -26.36
N ARG A 53 -13.50 -3.34 -25.49
CA ARG A 53 -12.46 -3.85 -24.58
C ARG A 53 -11.88 -5.18 -25.08
N PRO A 54 -10.58 -5.41 -24.88
CA PRO A 54 -10.02 -6.73 -25.05
C PRO A 54 -10.67 -7.70 -24.05
N PRO A 55 -10.91 -8.96 -24.43
CA PRO A 55 -11.29 -9.98 -23.46
C PRO A 55 -10.17 -10.17 -22.43
N PRO A 56 -10.47 -10.65 -21.21
CA PRO A 56 -9.45 -10.92 -20.21
C PRO A 56 -8.42 -11.93 -20.73
N LEU A 57 -7.14 -11.56 -20.72
CA LEU A 57 -6.06 -12.40 -21.22
C LEU A 57 -5.51 -13.27 -20.09
N ASN A 58 -6.05 -14.49 -19.96
CA ASN A 58 -5.69 -15.43 -18.88
C ASN A 58 -4.45 -16.26 -19.22
N TYR A 59 -3.36 -15.62 -19.64
CA TYR A 59 -2.10 -16.24 -19.99
C TYR A 59 -0.95 -15.26 -19.78
N ASP A 60 0.28 -15.79 -19.72
CA ASP A 60 1.47 -14.97 -19.53
C ASP A 60 1.76 -14.14 -20.81
N PRO A 61 2.17 -12.86 -20.67
CA PRO A 61 2.45 -11.98 -21.81
C PRO A 61 3.60 -12.52 -22.66
N VAL A 62 3.50 -12.36 -23.98
CA VAL A 62 4.58 -12.77 -24.91
C VAL A 62 5.69 -11.73 -24.92
N LEU A 63 6.86 -12.11 -24.39
CA LEU A 63 8.01 -11.22 -24.26
C LEU A 63 8.99 -11.32 -25.42
N CYS A 64 9.64 -10.21 -25.74
CA CYS A 64 10.82 -10.20 -26.60
C CYS A 64 11.94 -11.08 -26.00
N THR A 65 12.55 -11.93 -26.83
CA THR A 65 13.59 -12.88 -26.41
C THR A 65 14.90 -12.20 -26.02
N ARG A 66 15.14 -10.97 -26.49
CA ARG A 66 16.35 -10.20 -26.16
C ARG A 66 16.34 -9.83 -24.66
N PRO A 67 17.36 -10.25 -23.87
CA PRO A 67 17.39 -10.02 -22.42
C PRO A 67 17.34 -8.55 -22.00
N SER A 68 17.92 -7.64 -22.80
CA SER A 68 17.91 -6.21 -22.54
C SER A 68 16.65 -5.48 -22.99
N CYS A 69 15.75 -6.14 -23.74
CA CYS A 69 14.53 -5.52 -24.26
C CYS A 69 13.31 -5.90 -23.43
N LYS A 70 12.97 -7.19 -23.37
CA LYS A 70 11.79 -7.73 -22.67
C LYS A 70 10.46 -7.01 -22.95
N ALA A 71 10.36 -6.24 -24.03
CA ALA A 71 9.11 -5.62 -24.45
C ALA A 71 8.04 -6.68 -24.71
N ILE A 72 6.80 -6.34 -24.40
CA ILE A 72 5.63 -7.20 -24.57
C ILE A 72 5.12 -7.09 -26.02
N LEU A 73 4.58 -8.18 -26.55
CA LEU A 73 3.86 -8.21 -27.82
C LEU A 73 2.74 -7.16 -27.82
N ASN A 74 2.65 -6.36 -28.87
CA ASN A 74 1.72 -5.24 -28.97
C ASN A 74 1.35 -4.98 -30.44
N PRO A 75 0.32 -4.18 -30.74
CA PRO A 75 -0.17 -4.02 -32.11
C PRO A 75 0.83 -3.38 -33.10
N TYR A 76 1.92 -2.77 -32.62
CA TYR A 76 2.91 -2.10 -33.47
C TYR A 76 4.05 -3.02 -33.94
N VAL A 77 4.01 -4.31 -33.61
CA VAL A 77 4.99 -5.29 -34.07
C VAL A 77 4.74 -5.68 -35.54
N GLN A 78 5.80 -6.02 -36.25
CA GLN A 78 5.65 -6.63 -37.58
C GLN A 78 5.53 -8.15 -37.45
N VAL A 79 4.50 -8.74 -38.04
CA VAL A 79 4.19 -10.16 -37.95
C VAL A 79 4.53 -10.87 -39.26
N ASP A 80 5.26 -11.97 -39.16
CA ASP A 80 5.54 -12.91 -40.24
C ASP A 80 4.70 -14.17 -40.00
N PHE A 81 3.51 -14.21 -40.60
CA PHE A 81 2.57 -15.34 -40.46
C PHE A 81 3.07 -16.63 -41.10
N ARG A 82 4.00 -16.56 -42.05
CA ARG A 82 4.57 -17.74 -42.72
C ARG A 82 5.61 -18.41 -41.85
N ALA A 83 6.52 -17.64 -41.27
CA ALA A 83 7.55 -18.16 -40.38
C ALA A 83 7.10 -18.26 -38.92
N LYS A 84 5.88 -17.81 -38.60
CA LYS A 84 5.33 -17.76 -37.24
C LYS A 84 6.26 -17.00 -36.30
N ALA A 85 6.67 -15.81 -36.71
CA ALA A 85 7.57 -14.94 -35.98
C ALA A 85 7.08 -13.49 -35.97
N TRP A 86 7.60 -12.68 -35.06
CA TRP A 86 7.33 -11.25 -34.97
C TRP A 86 8.62 -10.46 -34.73
N ILE A 87 8.65 -9.21 -35.20
CA ILE A 87 9.79 -8.30 -35.05
C ILE A 87 9.41 -7.22 -34.04
N CYS A 88 10.21 -7.11 -32.98
CA CYS A 88 10.00 -6.14 -31.91
C CYS A 88 10.25 -4.70 -32.40
N PRO A 89 9.34 -3.74 -32.22
CA PRO A 89 9.49 -2.36 -32.70
C PRO A 89 10.57 -1.58 -31.94
N PHE A 90 10.94 -2.02 -30.73
CA PHE A 90 11.93 -1.32 -29.89
C PHE A 90 13.38 -1.71 -30.23
N CYS A 91 13.62 -2.99 -30.52
CA CYS A 91 14.98 -3.52 -30.65
C CYS A 91 15.25 -4.28 -31.95
N PHE A 92 14.23 -4.39 -32.81
CA PHE A 92 14.24 -5.11 -34.10
C PHE A 92 14.62 -6.59 -34.01
N GLN A 93 14.59 -7.18 -32.81
CA GLN A 93 14.78 -8.61 -32.62
C GLN A 93 13.62 -9.38 -33.25
N ARG A 94 13.95 -10.37 -34.08
CA ARG A 94 12.99 -11.38 -34.54
C ARG A 94 12.79 -12.42 -33.44
N ASN A 95 11.53 -12.65 -33.06
CA ASN A 95 11.12 -13.56 -32.00
C ASN A 95 10.16 -14.60 -32.57
N PRO A 96 10.29 -15.88 -32.23
CA PRO A 96 9.28 -16.87 -32.59
C PRO A 96 8.01 -16.66 -31.74
N PHE A 97 6.85 -17.00 -32.30
CA PHE A 97 5.64 -17.10 -31.47
C PHE A 97 5.71 -18.34 -30.55
N PRO A 98 5.11 -18.25 -29.35
CA PRO A 98 4.99 -19.41 -28.47
C PRO A 98 4.06 -20.49 -29.06
N PRO A 99 4.14 -21.74 -28.59
CA PRO A 99 3.37 -22.85 -29.16
C PRO A 99 1.85 -22.65 -29.17
N HIS A 100 1.30 -21.92 -28.19
CA HIS A 100 -0.14 -21.63 -28.12
C HIS A 100 -0.63 -20.70 -29.26
N TYR A 101 0.27 -20.00 -29.96
CA TYR A 101 0.00 -19.22 -31.16
C TYR A 101 0.40 -19.92 -32.46
N ALA A 102 0.57 -21.25 -32.46
CA ALA A 102 0.90 -22.00 -33.68
C ALA A 102 -0.10 -21.79 -34.84
N ARG A 103 -1.37 -21.51 -34.51
CA ARG A 103 -2.46 -21.27 -35.47
C ARG A 103 -2.63 -19.79 -35.87
N ILE A 104 -1.68 -18.91 -35.54
CA ILE A 104 -1.78 -17.49 -35.89
C ILE A 104 -1.83 -17.30 -37.41
N ALA A 105 -2.79 -16.52 -37.89
CA ALA A 105 -2.98 -16.21 -39.31
C ALA A 105 -3.60 -14.81 -39.43
N GLU A 106 -3.71 -14.27 -40.65
CA GLU A 106 -4.26 -12.92 -40.88
C GLU A 106 -5.72 -12.79 -40.41
N ASP A 107 -6.48 -13.88 -40.50
CA ASP A 107 -7.87 -14.01 -40.04
C ASP A 107 -8.00 -14.43 -38.57
N ASN A 108 -6.89 -14.83 -37.93
CA ASN A 108 -6.85 -15.36 -36.57
C ASN A 108 -5.67 -14.77 -35.81
N VAL A 109 -5.80 -13.50 -35.42
CA VAL A 109 -4.83 -12.76 -34.62
C VAL A 109 -5.21 -12.78 -33.13
N PRO A 110 -4.24 -12.90 -32.22
CA PRO A 110 -4.49 -12.74 -30.79
C PRO A 110 -4.93 -11.30 -30.47
N PRO A 111 -5.67 -11.09 -29.37
CA PRO A 111 -6.14 -9.76 -28.97
C PRO A 111 -5.03 -8.71 -28.85
N GLU A 112 -3.83 -9.11 -28.42
CA GLU A 112 -2.66 -8.23 -28.28
C GLU A 112 -2.20 -7.58 -29.60
N LEU A 113 -2.60 -8.15 -30.75
CA LEU A 113 -2.23 -7.67 -32.09
C LEU A 113 -3.35 -6.90 -32.79
N ILE A 114 -4.53 -6.82 -32.18
CA ILE A 114 -5.65 -6.06 -32.75
C ILE A 114 -5.33 -4.57 -32.61
N PRO A 115 -5.32 -3.76 -33.69
CA PRO A 115 -4.91 -2.35 -33.64
C PRO A 115 -5.69 -1.46 -32.67
N HIS A 116 -6.93 -1.84 -32.34
CA HIS A 116 -7.76 -1.14 -31.36
C HIS A 116 -7.42 -1.51 -29.91
N PHE A 117 -6.75 -2.63 -29.68
CA PHE A 117 -6.38 -3.14 -28.35
C PHE A 117 -4.91 -2.80 -28.02
N THR A 118 -4.61 -1.50 -28.03
CA THR A 118 -3.29 -0.95 -27.65
C THR A 118 -2.99 -1.13 -26.17
N THR A 119 -4.02 -1.14 -25.32
CA THR A 119 -3.89 -1.33 -23.88
C THR A 119 -4.72 -2.53 -23.43
N VAL A 120 -4.03 -3.56 -22.93
CA VAL A 120 -4.56 -4.87 -22.53
C VAL A 120 -4.10 -5.22 -21.10
N GLU A 121 -4.85 -6.08 -20.41
CA GLU A 121 -4.52 -6.58 -19.07
C GLU A 121 -4.34 -8.10 -19.09
N TYR A 122 -3.30 -8.58 -18.43
CA TYR A 122 -2.97 -10.01 -18.33
C TYR A 122 -3.27 -10.53 -16.94
N THR A 123 -3.98 -11.64 -16.86
CA THR A 123 -4.15 -12.40 -15.63
C THR A 123 -3.11 -13.51 -15.62
N LEU A 124 -2.06 -13.34 -14.80
CA LEU A 124 -0.98 -14.32 -14.67
C LEU A 124 -1.48 -15.57 -13.94
N THR A 125 -1.34 -16.73 -14.58
CA THR A 125 -1.89 -18.00 -14.05
C THR A 125 -1.06 -18.61 -12.91
N ARG A 126 0.21 -18.18 -12.77
CA ARG A 126 1.17 -18.75 -11.82
C ARG A 126 1.48 -17.86 -10.61
N ALA A 127 0.95 -16.64 -10.59
CA ALA A 127 1.19 -15.72 -9.50
C ALA A 127 0.34 -16.13 -8.27
N PRO A 128 0.95 -16.33 -7.08
CA PRO A 128 0.17 -16.57 -5.88
C PRO A 128 -0.63 -15.31 -5.54
N CYS A 129 -1.95 -15.44 -5.43
CA CYS A 129 -2.80 -14.38 -4.90
C CYS A 129 -2.71 -14.42 -3.36
N LEU A 130 -2.00 -13.46 -2.78
CA LEU A 130 -1.96 -13.29 -1.33
C LEU A 130 -3.19 -12.48 -0.90
N PRO A 131 -3.84 -12.84 0.22
CA PRO A 131 -4.94 -12.04 0.74
C PRO A 131 -4.43 -10.64 1.14
N PRO A 132 -5.25 -9.59 0.93
CA PRO A 132 -4.88 -8.24 1.35
C PRO A 132 -4.82 -8.15 2.87
N ILE A 133 -3.89 -7.34 3.38
CA ILE A 133 -3.69 -7.11 4.82
C ILE A 133 -4.10 -5.67 5.14
N PHE A 134 -5.01 -5.49 6.10
CA PHE A 134 -5.45 -4.20 6.60
C PHE A 134 -5.06 -4.04 8.07
N LEU A 135 -4.19 -3.08 8.38
CA LEU A 135 -3.80 -2.76 9.75
C LEU A 135 -4.42 -1.43 10.16
N PHE A 136 -5.33 -1.46 11.13
CA PHE A 136 -6.01 -0.28 11.65
C PHE A 136 -5.21 0.32 12.81
N LEU A 137 -4.77 1.58 12.67
CA LEU A 137 -4.08 2.35 13.70
C LEU A 137 -5.02 3.42 14.24
N LEU A 138 -5.47 3.27 15.48
CA LEU A 138 -6.45 4.16 16.10
C LEU A 138 -5.81 5.01 17.18
N ASP A 139 -5.91 6.32 17.01
CA ASP A 139 -5.66 7.28 18.07
C ASP A 139 -6.79 7.30 19.11
N THR A 140 -6.47 7.08 20.38
CA THR A 140 -7.44 7.11 21.50
C THR A 140 -7.42 8.42 22.28
N CYS A 141 -6.61 9.40 21.86
CA CYS A 141 -6.55 10.75 22.44
C CYS A 141 -7.60 11.70 21.82
N VAL A 142 -8.78 11.19 21.49
CA VAL A 142 -9.91 11.94 20.90
C VAL A 142 -11.11 11.95 21.84
N ASN A 143 -12.07 12.82 21.56
CA ASN A 143 -13.28 12.91 22.37
C ASN A 143 -14.13 11.64 22.24
N ALA A 144 -14.86 11.27 23.30
CA ALA A 144 -15.69 10.06 23.31
C ALA A 144 -16.69 9.97 22.14
N ASP A 145 -17.31 11.08 21.75
CA ASP A 145 -18.26 11.12 20.62
C ASP A 145 -17.57 10.88 19.27
N GLU A 146 -16.39 11.47 19.07
CA GLU A 146 -15.56 11.27 17.87
C GLU A 146 -15.06 9.83 17.80
N LEU A 147 -14.61 9.28 18.93
CA LEU A 147 -14.17 7.89 19.04
C LEU A 147 -15.31 6.93 18.72
N LYS A 148 -16.53 7.21 19.23
CA LYS A 148 -17.73 6.42 18.94
C LYS A 148 -18.07 6.43 17.45
N ALA A 149 -18.00 7.59 16.79
CA ALA A 149 -18.22 7.70 15.35
C ALA A 149 -17.15 6.96 14.53
N LEU A 150 -15.88 7.06 14.96
CA LEU A 150 -14.77 6.34 14.34
C LEU A 150 -14.94 4.83 14.44
N LYS A 151 -15.28 4.30 15.62
CA LYS A 151 -15.55 2.87 15.84
C LYS A 151 -16.65 2.36 14.92
N ALA A 152 -17.78 3.07 14.83
CA ALA A 152 -18.89 2.70 13.94
C ALA A 152 -18.48 2.68 12.46
N SER A 153 -17.64 3.63 12.05
CA SER A 153 -17.11 3.68 10.67
C SER A 153 -16.18 2.50 10.38
N ILE A 154 -15.30 2.13 11.33
CA ILE A 154 -14.41 0.97 11.19
C ILE A 154 -15.20 -0.33 11.17
N MET A 155 -16.22 -0.49 12.04
CA MET A 155 -17.09 -1.66 12.01
C MET A 155 -17.79 -1.82 10.66
N THR A 156 -18.23 -0.71 10.06
CA THR A 156 -18.81 -0.71 8.71
C THR A 156 -17.76 -1.07 7.66
N ALA A 157 -16.52 -0.59 7.79
CA ALA A 157 -15.46 -0.95 6.86
C ALA A 157 -15.10 -2.45 6.94
N LEU A 158 -15.06 -3.02 8.15
CA LEU A 158 -14.76 -4.44 8.38
C LEU A 158 -15.80 -5.36 7.73
N SER A 159 -17.07 -4.97 7.66
CA SER A 159 -18.13 -5.78 7.02
C SER A 159 -18.07 -5.78 5.49
N LEU A 160 -17.36 -4.81 4.89
CA LEU A 160 -17.14 -4.73 3.45
C LEU A 160 -15.89 -5.49 2.98
N LEU A 161 -15.05 -5.96 3.91
CA LEU A 161 -13.82 -6.66 3.56
C LEU A 161 -14.09 -8.08 3.04
N PRO A 162 -13.29 -8.58 2.08
CA PRO A 162 -13.34 -9.98 1.67
C PRO A 162 -13.10 -10.92 2.86
N PRO A 163 -13.75 -12.09 2.94
CA PRO A 163 -13.61 -13.01 4.07
C PRO A 163 -12.17 -13.45 4.35
N GLU A 164 -11.34 -13.56 3.31
CA GLU A 164 -9.94 -13.97 3.40
C GLU A 164 -8.99 -12.83 3.77
N ALA A 165 -9.47 -11.59 3.80
CA ALA A 165 -8.66 -10.43 4.15
C ALA A 165 -8.14 -10.55 5.58
N ILE A 166 -6.86 -10.23 5.76
CA ILE A 166 -6.21 -10.29 7.06
C ILE A 166 -6.33 -8.92 7.71
N VAL A 167 -6.77 -8.89 8.96
CA VAL A 167 -6.90 -7.65 9.73
C VAL A 167 -6.01 -7.66 10.95
N GLY A 168 -5.57 -6.47 11.35
CA GLY A 168 -4.87 -6.22 12.60
C GLY A 168 -5.33 -4.90 13.22
N LEU A 169 -5.17 -4.78 14.54
CA LEU A 169 -5.58 -3.59 15.30
C LEU A 169 -4.44 -3.11 16.19
N VAL A 170 -4.12 -1.82 16.06
CA VAL A 170 -3.20 -1.09 16.92
C VAL A 170 -3.91 0.13 17.46
N THR A 171 -3.93 0.30 18.77
CA THR A 171 -4.39 1.56 19.38
C THR A 171 -3.19 2.30 19.94
N PHE A 172 -3.24 3.63 19.96
CA PHE A 172 -2.16 4.40 20.52
C PHE A 172 -2.62 5.69 21.18
N ASP A 173 -1.83 6.09 22.17
CA ASP A 173 -1.95 7.31 22.93
C ASP A 173 -0.55 7.80 23.33
N ARG A 174 -0.21 7.80 24.62
CA ARG A 174 1.16 7.91 25.13
C ARG A 174 1.97 6.64 24.86
N MET A 175 1.29 5.50 24.78
CA MET A 175 1.85 4.18 24.50
C MET A 175 1.26 3.64 23.20
N VAL A 176 1.92 2.64 22.62
CA VAL A 176 1.40 1.91 21.45
C VAL A 176 0.97 0.54 21.92
N GLN A 177 -0.27 0.14 21.63
CA GLN A 177 -0.85 -1.13 22.02
C GLN A 177 -1.16 -1.96 20.77
N VAL A 178 -0.51 -3.12 20.64
CA VAL A 178 -0.75 -4.06 19.53
C VAL A 178 -1.64 -5.19 20.05
N HIS A 179 -2.85 -5.31 19.48
CA HIS A 179 -3.89 -6.21 19.99
C HIS A 179 -3.76 -7.62 19.41
N GLU A 180 -3.90 -8.63 20.27
CA GLU A 180 -3.90 -10.04 19.91
C GLU A 180 -5.33 -10.49 19.56
N LEU A 181 -5.57 -10.85 18.29
CA LEU A 181 -6.91 -11.14 17.77
C LEU A 181 -7.32 -12.61 17.90
N ASN A 182 -6.38 -13.50 18.25
CA ASN A 182 -6.64 -14.93 18.42
C ASN A 182 -6.71 -15.36 19.89
N ALA A 183 -6.78 -14.41 20.82
CA ALA A 183 -6.87 -14.69 22.25
C ALA A 183 -8.28 -15.23 22.60
N GLN A 184 -8.33 -16.41 23.22
CA GLN A 184 -9.59 -17.01 23.68
C GLN A 184 -9.86 -16.62 25.13
N GLY A 185 -11.05 -16.08 25.40
CA GLY A 185 -11.58 -15.81 26.74
C GLY A 185 -11.06 -14.54 27.44
N MET A 186 -10.00 -13.90 26.94
CA MET A 186 -9.49 -12.64 27.47
C MET A 186 -8.77 -11.84 26.38
N SER A 187 -9.14 -10.57 26.21
CA SER A 187 -8.43 -9.61 25.37
C SER A 187 -7.00 -9.39 25.86
N ARG A 188 -6.03 -9.37 24.93
CA ARG A 188 -4.61 -9.11 25.25
C ARG A 188 -4.03 -8.10 24.27
N ALA A 189 -3.20 -7.20 24.80
CA ALA A 189 -2.45 -6.25 24.01
C ALA A 189 -1.00 -6.14 24.49
N TYR A 190 -0.07 -5.94 23.55
CA TYR A 190 1.34 -5.72 23.83
C TYR A 190 1.62 -4.22 23.82
N VAL A 191 2.14 -3.71 24.93
CA VAL A 191 2.33 -2.28 25.14
C VAL A 191 3.78 -1.89 24.91
N PHE A 192 4.01 -1.00 23.96
CA PHE A 192 5.30 -0.40 23.66
C PHE A 192 5.32 1.06 24.13
N LYS A 193 6.48 1.51 24.62
CA LYS A 193 6.64 2.91 25.03
C LYS A 193 6.70 3.83 23.81
N GLY A 194 5.87 4.87 23.80
CA GLY A 194 5.79 5.82 22.69
C GLY A 194 7.00 6.75 22.53
N ASP A 195 7.96 6.76 23.47
CA ASP A 195 9.18 7.58 23.41
C ASP A 195 10.34 6.93 22.66
N LYS A 196 10.21 5.64 22.30
CA LYS A 196 11.27 4.86 21.66
C LYS A 196 10.83 4.29 20.33
N VAL A 197 11.76 4.27 19.38
CA VAL A 197 11.59 3.54 18.13
C VAL A 197 11.76 2.04 18.43
N VAL A 198 10.77 1.23 18.08
CA VAL A 198 10.78 -0.21 18.30
C VAL A 198 11.55 -0.90 17.17
N SER A 199 12.54 -1.70 17.54
CA SER A 199 13.36 -2.47 16.58
C SER A 199 12.67 -3.76 16.12
N GLN A 200 13.04 -4.27 14.94
CA GLN A 200 12.56 -5.57 14.43
C GLN A 200 12.76 -6.70 15.44
N LYS A 201 13.95 -6.78 16.06
CA LYS A 201 14.27 -7.84 17.02
C LYS A 201 13.30 -7.86 18.21
N GLN A 202 13.02 -6.68 18.77
CA GLN A 202 12.06 -6.56 19.88
C GLN A 202 10.65 -7.00 19.48
N LEU A 203 10.22 -6.69 18.26
CA LEU A 203 8.92 -7.14 17.73
C LEU A 203 8.90 -8.64 17.41
N GLN A 204 10.00 -9.21 16.91
CA GLN A 204 10.13 -10.65 16.69
C GLN A 204 10.06 -11.43 18.00
N ASP A 205 10.76 -10.97 19.04
CA ASP A 205 10.70 -11.57 20.37
C ASP A 205 9.25 -11.56 20.89
N VAL A 206 8.53 -10.46 20.69
CA VAL A 206 7.10 -10.34 21.03
C VAL A 206 6.22 -11.26 20.18
N LEU A 207 6.46 -11.40 18.88
CA LEU A 207 5.73 -12.32 18.00
C LEU A 207 5.88 -13.78 18.44
N VAL A 208 7.08 -14.18 18.87
CA VAL A 208 7.40 -15.54 19.33
C VAL A 208 6.99 -15.78 20.78
N ALA A 209 6.83 -14.73 21.60
CA ALA A 209 6.41 -14.85 22.98
C ALA A 209 4.99 -15.45 23.10
N ASN A 210 4.90 -16.72 23.45
CA ASN A 210 3.64 -17.39 23.77
C ASN A 210 3.30 -17.18 25.24
N ILE A 211 2.86 -15.97 25.59
CA ILE A 211 2.42 -15.67 26.96
C ILE A 211 1.11 -16.42 27.22
N GLY A 212 1.09 -17.31 28.21
CA GLY A 212 -0.14 -17.97 28.68
C GLY A 212 -0.68 -19.12 27.83
N ARG A 213 0.08 -19.67 26.88
CA ARG A 213 -0.16 -21.04 26.36
C ARG A 213 0.71 -22.00 27.16
N GLN A 214 0.11 -23.03 27.75
CA GLN A 214 0.87 -24.15 28.33
C GLN A 214 1.90 -24.61 27.30
N PRO A 215 3.19 -24.79 27.66
CA PRO A 215 4.14 -25.38 26.76
C PRO A 215 3.58 -26.74 26.36
N LEU A 216 3.28 -26.94 25.07
CA LEU A 216 3.06 -28.28 24.54
C LEU A 216 4.31 -29.07 24.95
N MET A 217 4.12 -30.00 25.89
CA MET A 217 5.16 -30.94 26.27
C MET A 217 5.71 -31.54 24.99
N ALA A 218 7.04 -31.55 24.88
CA ALA A 218 7.74 -32.25 23.82
C ALA A 218 7.42 -33.74 23.92
N VAL A 219 6.33 -34.16 23.26
CA VAL A 219 5.97 -35.57 23.11
C VAL A 219 6.54 -36.04 21.78
N GLY A 220 7.54 -36.92 21.89
CA GLY A 220 7.69 -38.06 20.99
C GLY A 220 8.14 -37.77 19.57
N GLN A 221 9.41 -38.09 19.32
CA GLN A 221 9.94 -38.44 18.00
C GLN A 221 9.00 -39.40 17.25
N LEU A 222 8.69 -39.12 15.98
CA LEU A 222 8.25 -40.06 14.93
C LEU A 222 8.39 -39.36 13.54
N PRO A 223 8.51 -40.11 12.42
CA PRO A 223 9.71 -40.09 11.60
C PRO A 223 9.61 -39.22 10.34
N LYS A 224 10.78 -38.77 9.88
CA LYS A 224 11.01 -38.06 8.62
C LYS A 224 10.44 -38.84 7.43
N GLN A 225 9.48 -38.24 6.72
CA GLN A 225 9.16 -38.60 5.33
C GLN A 225 9.79 -37.59 4.35
N PRO A 226 10.10 -38.01 3.11
CA PRO A 226 11.03 -37.30 2.23
C PRO A 226 10.40 -36.05 1.62
N GLN A 227 11.22 -35.01 1.49
CA GLN A 227 10.92 -33.76 0.79
C GLN A 227 10.51 -34.02 -0.65
N SER A 228 9.25 -33.69 -0.98
CA SER A 228 8.84 -33.42 -2.35
C SER A 228 9.35 -32.04 -2.76
N VAL A 229 10.20 -32.04 -3.79
CA VAL A 229 10.68 -30.84 -4.47
C VAL A 229 9.54 -30.31 -5.33
N GLY A 230 8.86 -29.25 -4.87
CA GLY A 230 7.82 -28.61 -5.65
C GLY A 230 7.24 -27.39 -4.94
N GLY A 231 7.66 -26.19 -5.37
CA GLY A 231 7.03 -24.89 -5.09
C GLY A 231 6.94 -24.50 -3.61
N LYS A 232 7.79 -23.57 -3.16
CA LYS A 232 7.52 -22.84 -1.91
C LYS A 232 6.23 -22.04 -2.11
N ALA A 233 5.08 -22.60 -1.74
CA ALA A 233 3.90 -21.82 -1.45
C ALA A 233 4.31 -20.83 -0.35
N GLN A 234 4.33 -19.52 -0.66
CA GLN A 234 4.52 -18.49 0.35
C GLN A 234 3.39 -18.66 1.36
N ALA A 235 3.71 -19.18 2.55
CA ALA A 235 2.75 -19.32 3.62
C ALA A 235 2.18 -17.92 3.91
N VAL A 236 0.86 -17.81 3.90
CA VAL A 236 0.15 -16.59 4.31
C VAL A 236 0.65 -16.25 5.73
N PRO A 237 1.17 -15.04 5.97
CA PRO A 237 1.74 -14.68 7.27
C PRO A 237 0.62 -14.41 8.28
N THR A 238 -0.10 -15.45 8.69
CA THR A 238 -1.02 -15.37 9.84
C THR A 238 -0.19 -15.47 11.11
N ASN A 239 -0.33 -14.46 11.97
CA ASN A 239 0.30 -14.43 13.28
C ASN A 239 -0.75 -14.01 14.32
N LYS A 240 -0.42 -14.05 15.61
CA LYS A 240 -1.40 -13.73 16.65
C LYS A 240 -2.01 -12.30 16.59
N PHE A 241 -1.38 -11.38 15.87
CA PHE A 241 -1.84 -10.00 15.64
C PHE A 241 -2.59 -9.82 14.31
N LEU A 242 -2.35 -10.71 13.34
CA LEU A 242 -2.86 -10.65 11.98
C LEU A 242 -3.66 -11.92 11.69
N GLN A 243 -4.99 -11.78 11.68
CA GLN A 243 -5.92 -12.89 11.52
C GLN A 243 -6.88 -12.63 10.35
N PRO A 244 -7.31 -13.67 9.61
CA PRO A 244 -8.37 -13.54 8.62
C PRO A 244 -9.67 -13.04 9.26
N ILE A 245 -10.35 -12.09 8.61
CA ILE A 245 -11.54 -11.44 9.18
C ILE A 245 -12.63 -12.45 9.54
N HIS A 246 -12.83 -13.50 8.75
CA HIS A 246 -13.83 -14.54 9.04
C HIS A 246 -13.57 -15.29 10.36
N GLN A 247 -12.33 -15.30 10.87
CA GLN A 247 -11.96 -15.98 12.12
C GLN A 247 -12.01 -15.05 13.33
N CYS A 248 -11.75 -13.77 13.13
CA CYS A 248 -11.62 -12.80 14.23
C CYS A 248 -12.68 -11.69 14.22
N HIS A 249 -13.71 -11.74 13.38
CA HIS A 249 -14.73 -10.70 13.25
C HIS A 249 -15.38 -10.35 14.61
N MET A 250 -15.78 -11.35 15.40
CA MET A 250 -16.39 -11.09 16.71
C MET A 250 -15.38 -10.47 17.68
N ALA A 251 -14.17 -11.05 17.77
CA ALA A 251 -13.12 -10.54 18.64
C ALA A 251 -12.75 -9.09 18.34
N ILE A 252 -12.55 -8.71 17.06
CA ILE A 252 -12.21 -7.33 16.70
C ILE A 252 -13.38 -6.37 16.97
N THR A 253 -14.62 -6.83 16.83
CA THR A 253 -15.80 -6.00 17.13
C THR A 253 -15.91 -5.73 18.63
N GLU A 254 -15.77 -6.76 19.46
CA GLU A 254 -15.75 -6.64 20.92
C GLU A 254 -14.61 -5.71 21.38
N LEU A 255 -13.40 -5.88 20.83
CA LEU A 255 -12.27 -4.99 21.12
C LEU A 255 -12.59 -3.54 20.75
N LEU A 256 -13.18 -3.31 19.57
CA LEU A 256 -13.56 -1.96 19.15
C LEU A 256 -14.62 -1.35 20.09
N GLU A 257 -15.55 -2.13 20.62
CA GLU A 257 -16.51 -1.66 21.61
C GLU A 257 -15.83 -1.30 22.94
N GLU A 258 -14.88 -2.11 23.40
CA GLU A 258 -14.13 -1.93 24.65
C GLU A 258 -13.13 -0.75 24.64
N ILE A 259 -12.68 -0.26 23.48
CA ILE A 259 -11.70 0.85 23.42
C ILE A 259 -12.29 2.14 24.01
N GLU A 260 -11.87 2.52 25.20
CA GLU A 260 -12.33 3.77 25.79
C GLU A 260 -11.43 4.96 25.45
N GLN A 261 -11.95 6.17 25.66
CA GLN A 261 -11.13 7.37 25.65
C GLN A 261 -10.05 7.23 26.71
N ASN A 262 -8.87 7.72 26.39
CA ASN A 262 -7.73 7.68 27.29
C ASN A 262 -8.06 8.27 28.69
N PRO A 263 -7.89 7.51 29.78
CA PRO A 263 -8.15 7.96 31.15
C PRO A 263 -7.06 8.85 31.74
N TRP A 264 -5.91 9.06 31.08
CA TRP A 264 -4.88 9.96 31.62
C TRP A 264 -5.42 11.39 31.73
N ASN A 265 -5.52 11.91 32.95
CA ASN A 265 -5.94 13.28 33.24
C ASN A 265 -5.06 14.27 32.46
N VAL A 266 -5.53 14.70 31.30
CA VAL A 266 -4.88 15.76 30.53
C VAL A 266 -5.05 17.03 31.35
N VAL A 267 -3.93 17.57 31.83
CA VAL A 267 -3.92 18.87 32.52
C VAL A 267 -4.57 19.89 31.58
N PRO A 268 -5.55 20.71 32.02
CA PRO A 268 -6.30 21.59 31.11
C PRO A 268 -5.47 22.54 30.25
N THR A 269 -4.20 22.78 30.62
CA THR A 269 -3.24 23.62 29.92
C THR A 269 -2.35 22.88 28.93
N HIS A 270 -2.51 21.55 28.82
CA HIS A 270 -1.69 20.68 27.99
C HIS A 270 -2.56 19.90 27.00
N ARG A 271 -1.96 19.53 25.88
CA ARG A 271 -2.49 18.60 24.89
C ARG A 271 -2.29 17.17 25.40
N PRO A 272 -3.11 16.20 24.95
CA PRO A 272 -2.86 14.81 25.22
C PRO A 272 -1.50 14.38 24.65
N LEU A 273 -0.81 13.48 25.35
CA LEU A 273 0.45 12.89 24.88
C LEU A 273 0.15 11.85 23.82
N ARG A 274 0.55 12.14 22.58
CA ARG A 274 0.22 11.35 21.40
C ARG A 274 1.48 10.91 20.68
N CYS A 275 1.67 9.59 20.54
CA CYS A 275 2.85 8.97 19.96
C CYS A 275 2.62 8.42 18.54
N THR A 276 1.97 9.21 17.67
CA THR A 276 1.65 8.83 16.29
C THR A 276 2.87 8.31 15.51
N GLY A 277 4.03 8.97 15.64
CA GLY A 277 5.24 8.53 14.95
C GLY A 277 5.79 7.19 15.45
N ALA A 278 5.64 6.88 16.74
CA ALA A 278 6.01 5.57 17.28
C ALA A 278 5.01 4.49 16.84
N ALA A 279 3.71 4.78 16.84
CA ALA A 279 2.67 3.87 16.39
C ALA A 279 2.86 3.45 14.92
N LEU A 280 3.09 4.43 14.04
CA LEU A 280 3.42 4.18 12.63
C LEU A 280 4.71 3.36 12.48
N SER A 281 5.74 3.64 13.28
CA SER A 281 6.95 2.83 13.24
C SER A 281 6.72 1.39 13.69
N VAL A 282 5.91 1.16 14.73
CA VAL A 282 5.56 -0.19 15.18
C VAL A 282 4.78 -0.93 14.09
N ALA A 283 3.83 -0.27 13.45
CA ALA A 283 3.04 -0.81 12.37
C ALA A 283 3.88 -1.22 11.16
N VAL A 284 4.74 -0.32 10.67
CA VAL A 284 5.66 -0.63 9.56
C VAL A 284 6.57 -1.79 9.96
N THR A 285 7.20 -1.75 11.15
CA THR A 285 8.11 -2.80 11.63
C THR A 285 7.42 -4.16 11.81
N LEU A 286 6.17 -4.20 12.28
CA LEU A 286 5.38 -5.43 12.43
C LEU A 286 5.15 -6.12 11.08
N LEU A 287 5.08 -5.34 10.02
CA LEU A 287 4.64 -5.75 8.70
C LEU A 287 5.76 -5.92 7.67
N GLU A 288 7.03 -5.67 8.02
CA GLU A 288 8.17 -5.69 7.07
C GLU A 288 8.39 -7.04 6.37
N VAL A 289 7.84 -8.13 6.91
CA VAL A 289 7.92 -9.48 6.31
C VAL A 289 6.73 -9.83 5.41
N CYS A 290 5.73 -8.95 5.33
CA CYS A 290 4.48 -9.17 4.60
C CYS A 290 4.43 -8.28 3.34
N LEU A 291 3.62 -8.68 2.35
CA LEU A 291 3.40 -7.97 1.08
C LEU A 291 1.91 -7.62 0.93
N HIS A 292 1.58 -6.63 0.09
CA HIS A 292 0.20 -6.17 -0.19
C HIS A 292 -0.56 -5.68 1.05
N ILE A 293 0.03 -4.69 1.72
CA ILE A 293 -0.45 -4.16 2.99
C ILE A 293 -1.03 -2.78 2.83
N LYS A 294 -2.09 -2.52 3.59
CA LYS A 294 -2.66 -1.21 3.79
C LYS A 294 -2.72 -0.85 5.28
N ILE A 295 -1.95 0.16 5.68
CA ILE A 295 -1.94 0.71 7.04
C ILE A 295 -2.90 1.89 7.07
N LEU A 296 -4.03 1.73 7.75
CA LEU A 296 -5.09 2.74 7.86
C LEU A 296 -4.90 3.49 9.17
N THR A 297 -4.39 4.72 9.11
CA THR A 297 -4.02 5.50 10.30
C THR A 297 -5.06 6.58 10.58
N PHE A 298 -5.73 6.50 11.73
CA PHE A 298 -6.74 7.46 12.16
C PHE A 298 -6.16 8.36 13.25
N ILE A 299 -6.13 9.68 13.01
CA ILE A 299 -5.57 10.68 13.93
C ILE A 299 -6.58 11.79 14.21
N GLY A 300 -6.80 12.12 15.48
CA GLY A 300 -7.57 13.29 15.90
C GLY A 300 -6.77 14.49 16.42
N GLY A 301 -5.56 14.73 15.90
CA GLY A 301 -4.63 15.70 16.49
C GLY A 301 -3.15 15.43 16.18
N ALA A 302 -2.29 16.39 16.52
CA ALA A 302 -0.86 16.35 16.23
C ALA A 302 -0.06 15.42 17.16
N CYS A 303 1.03 14.84 16.65
CA CYS A 303 1.97 14.06 17.48
C CYS A 303 2.69 14.98 18.48
N THR A 304 2.50 14.73 19.78
CA THR A 304 3.04 15.56 20.88
C THR A 304 4.09 14.82 21.71
N TYR A 305 4.28 13.52 21.50
CA TYR A 305 5.17 12.68 22.29
C TYR A 305 5.96 11.71 21.41
N GLY A 306 7.25 11.55 21.72
CA GLY A 306 8.11 10.59 21.03
C GLY A 306 8.67 11.04 19.68
N PRO A 307 9.13 10.09 18.85
CA PRO A 307 9.67 10.38 17.52
C PRO A 307 8.57 10.89 16.59
N GLY A 308 8.89 11.83 15.70
CA GLY A 308 7.90 12.47 14.83
C GLY A 308 7.07 13.56 15.52
N ILE A 309 7.49 14.06 16.69
CA ILE A 309 6.81 15.17 17.39
C ILE A 309 6.64 16.40 16.48
N ILE A 310 5.43 16.94 16.44
CA ILE A 310 5.02 18.09 15.60
C ILE A 310 4.97 19.37 16.45
N VAL A 311 4.47 19.25 17.67
CA VAL A 311 4.29 20.36 18.62
C VAL A 311 4.48 19.83 20.04
N GLY A 312 4.85 20.70 20.98
CA GLY A 312 4.85 20.35 22.40
C GLY A 312 3.45 20.15 22.96
N ASP A 313 3.38 19.62 24.17
CA ASP A 313 2.14 19.41 24.89
C ASP A 313 1.53 20.73 25.42
N GLU A 314 2.32 21.74 25.79
CA GLU A 314 1.78 23.01 26.30
C GLU A 314 0.87 23.77 25.30
N LEU A 315 -0.40 24.01 25.64
CA LEU A 315 -1.38 24.68 24.77
C LEU A 315 -1.02 26.13 24.43
N ARG A 316 -0.25 26.81 25.30
CA ARG A 316 0.23 28.19 25.05
C ARG A 316 1.09 28.29 23.80
N VAL A 317 1.78 27.20 23.43
CA VAL A 317 2.60 27.14 22.22
C VAL A 317 1.67 26.71 21.09
N PRO A 318 1.42 27.57 20.09
CA PRO A 318 0.58 27.21 18.95
C PRO A 318 1.29 26.18 18.06
N ILE A 319 0.50 25.46 17.26
CA ILE A 319 1.04 24.63 16.19
C ILE A 319 1.57 25.55 15.10
N ARG A 320 2.74 25.22 14.52
CA ARG A 320 3.41 26.08 13.53
C ARG A 320 2.49 26.50 12.37
N SER A 321 2.66 27.72 11.91
CA SER A 321 2.00 28.34 10.76
C SER A 321 2.97 28.50 9.58
N TRP A 322 2.44 28.90 8.41
CA TRP A 322 3.28 29.26 7.26
C TRP A 322 4.18 30.47 7.52
N HIS A 323 3.76 31.39 8.39
CA HIS A 323 4.60 32.52 8.79
C HIS A 323 5.80 32.03 9.61
N ASP A 324 5.58 31.15 10.59
CA ASP A 324 6.65 30.58 11.41
C ASP A 324 7.66 29.78 10.56
N ILE A 325 7.16 29.06 9.55
CA ILE A 325 8.01 28.33 8.60
C ILE A 325 8.89 29.30 7.81
N LYS A 326 8.33 30.43 7.36
CA LYS A 326 9.06 31.44 6.59
C LYS A 326 10.16 32.12 7.42
N GLU A 327 9.87 32.40 8.68
CA GLU A 327 10.81 33.03 9.63
C GLU A 327 11.76 32.02 10.31
N ASP A 328 11.73 30.74 9.89
CA ASP A 328 12.47 29.61 10.48
C ASP A 328 12.25 29.41 12.00
N ALA A 329 11.12 29.87 12.53
CA ALA A 329 10.70 29.71 13.93
C ALA A 329 10.08 28.32 14.20
N VAL A 330 10.59 27.27 13.56
CA VAL A 330 10.00 25.92 13.55
C VAL A 330 10.87 24.87 14.23
N LYS A 331 10.76 24.78 15.56
CA LYS A 331 11.58 23.89 16.40
C LYS A 331 11.54 22.40 16.00
N TYR A 332 10.36 21.89 15.63
CA TYR A 332 10.14 20.44 15.47
C TYR A 332 10.09 19.96 14.01
N MET A 333 9.63 20.82 13.10
CA MET A 333 9.25 20.46 11.73
C MET A 333 10.35 19.71 10.98
N LYS A 334 11.57 20.27 10.87
CA LYS A 334 12.67 19.66 10.11
C LYS A 334 13.02 18.24 10.58
N LYS A 335 13.04 18.02 11.91
CA LYS A 335 13.34 16.69 12.50
C LYS A 335 12.20 15.71 12.28
N ALA A 336 10.95 16.16 12.38
CA ALA A 336 9.77 15.34 12.17
C ALA A 336 9.60 14.96 10.69
N THR A 337 9.74 15.90 9.76
CA THR A 337 9.72 15.62 8.31
C THR A 337 10.72 14.55 7.94
N LYS A 338 11.99 14.69 8.37
CA LYS A 338 13.03 13.69 8.10
C LYS A 338 12.65 12.30 8.65
N TYR A 339 12.10 12.23 9.86
CA TYR A 339 11.67 10.97 10.45
C TYR A 339 10.56 10.28 9.63
N TYR A 340 9.55 11.02 9.17
CA TYR A 340 8.47 10.47 8.36
C TYR A 340 8.90 10.15 6.92
N GLU A 341 9.89 10.86 6.37
CA GLU A 341 10.52 10.51 5.09
C GLU A 341 11.28 9.18 5.18
N GLU A 342 12.06 8.97 6.24
CA GLU A 342 12.76 7.71 6.49
C GLU A 342 11.77 6.54 6.67
N LEU A 343 10.66 6.79 7.39
CA LEU A 343 9.61 5.80 7.58
C LEU A 343 8.87 5.48 6.27
N ALA A 344 8.57 6.50 5.45
CA ALA A 344 7.97 6.32 4.13
C ALA A 344 8.88 5.52 3.21
N SER A 345 10.19 5.81 3.18
CA SER A 345 11.16 5.04 2.39
C SER A 345 11.20 3.57 2.78
N ARG A 346 11.06 3.25 4.09
CA ARG A 346 10.94 1.87 4.57
C ARG A 346 9.65 1.21 4.06
N ALA A 347 8.52 1.89 4.18
CA ALA A 347 7.23 1.40 3.70
C ALA A 347 7.23 1.11 2.18
N VAL A 348 7.79 2.02 1.37
CA VAL A 348 7.95 1.84 -0.08
C VAL A 348 8.82 0.63 -0.41
N THR A 349 9.94 0.46 0.29
CA THR A 349 10.85 -0.69 0.07
C THR A 349 10.15 -2.03 0.34
N ASN A 350 9.23 -2.05 1.30
CA ASN A 350 8.48 -3.25 1.67
C ASN A 350 7.16 -3.41 0.89
N GLY A 351 6.78 -2.45 0.04
CA GLY A 351 5.53 -2.48 -0.72
C GLY A 351 4.27 -2.29 0.15
N HIS A 352 4.35 -1.44 1.17
CA HIS A 352 3.22 -1.10 2.05
C HIS A 352 2.60 0.23 1.65
N ALA A 353 1.26 0.31 1.65
CA ALA A 353 0.50 1.54 1.51
C ALA A 353 0.13 2.12 2.89
N ILE A 354 0.24 3.44 3.07
CA ILE A 354 -0.12 4.12 4.32
C ILE A 354 -1.15 5.21 4.03
N ASP A 355 -2.36 5.04 4.58
CA ASP A 355 -3.42 6.04 4.52
C ASP A 355 -3.48 6.80 5.85
N ILE A 356 -3.74 8.10 5.79
CA ILE A 356 -3.91 8.95 6.98
C ILE A 356 -5.28 9.64 6.92
N TYR A 357 -6.16 9.22 7.82
CA TYR A 357 -7.45 9.83 8.10
C TYR A 357 -7.31 10.81 9.26
N SER A 358 -7.33 12.10 8.95
CA SER A 358 -7.06 13.18 9.92
C SER A 358 -8.31 14.01 10.17
N CYS A 359 -8.87 13.89 11.38
CA CYS A 359 -10.08 14.61 11.78
C CYS A 359 -9.87 15.33 13.11
N ALA A 360 -9.56 16.63 13.07
CA ALA A 360 -9.38 17.47 14.26
C ALA A 360 -9.77 18.92 13.96
N LEU A 361 -10.06 19.71 15.00
CA LEU A 361 -10.34 21.14 14.86
C LEU A 361 -9.09 21.98 14.56
N ASP A 362 -7.92 21.50 14.97
CA ASP A 362 -6.61 22.12 14.73
C ASP A 362 -5.75 21.23 13.82
N GLN A 363 -4.58 21.72 13.42
CA GLN A 363 -3.64 20.98 12.57
C GLN A 363 -3.15 19.68 13.22
N THR A 364 -2.99 18.63 12.42
CA THR A 364 -2.55 17.30 12.89
C THR A 364 -1.11 16.93 12.50
N GLY A 365 -0.42 17.79 11.74
CA GLY A 365 0.95 17.52 11.27
C GLY A 365 1.04 16.81 9.92
N LEU A 366 0.00 16.93 9.07
CA LEU A 366 0.03 16.38 7.70
C LEU A 366 1.21 16.90 6.86
N HIS A 367 1.69 18.11 7.14
CA HIS A 367 2.82 18.68 6.40
C HIS A 367 4.10 17.85 6.57
N GLU A 368 4.37 17.34 7.77
CA GLU A 368 5.50 16.47 8.09
C GLU A 368 5.25 15.04 7.64
N MET A 369 4.00 14.58 7.69
CA MET A 369 3.61 13.20 7.36
C MET A 369 3.33 12.95 5.87
N LYS A 370 3.28 13.99 5.03
CA LYS A 370 2.90 13.90 3.61
C LYS A 370 3.69 12.86 2.80
N SER A 371 4.94 12.56 3.17
CA SER A 371 5.77 11.57 2.48
C SER A 371 5.20 10.16 2.61
N LEU A 372 4.51 9.86 3.72
CA LEU A 372 3.93 8.54 3.97
C LEU A 372 2.90 8.20 2.89
N THR A 373 1.92 9.09 2.66
CA THR A 373 0.89 8.89 1.62
C THR A 373 1.46 9.11 0.23
N ASN A 374 2.22 10.20 0.00
CA ASN A 374 2.63 10.58 -1.36
C ASN A 374 3.57 9.58 -2.03
N LEU A 375 4.37 8.85 -1.24
CA LEU A 375 5.34 7.89 -1.79
C LEU A 375 4.76 6.47 -1.89
N THR A 376 3.79 6.11 -1.06
CA THR A 376 3.23 4.75 -1.04
C THR A 376 2.02 4.55 -1.94
N GLY A 377 1.48 5.65 -2.51
CA GLY A 377 0.19 5.65 -3.20
C GLY A 377 -0.97 5.82 -2.23
#